data_AF-A0A420P2M1-F1
#
_entry.id   AF-A0A420P2M1-F1
#
_cell.length_a   1.000
_cell.length_b   1.000
_cell.length_c   1.000
_cell.angle_alpha   90.00
_cell.angle_beta   90.00
_cell.angle_gamma   90.00
#
_symmetry.space_group_name_H-M   'P 1'
#
loop_
_entity.id
_entity.type
_entity.pdbx_description
1 polymer ?
#
loop_
_entity_poly.entity_id
_entity_poly.type
_entity_poly.pdbx_seq_one_letter_code
_entity_poly.pdbx_strand_id
1 'polypeptide(L)'
;MAPSPFAAMLAITGVVPARLANTVCIVSLSPDTLRIVLVVLGFCIVLIALRVTLEQPILSIMEQADASTHLTKVLFLLCWCLLNLPDYQHPCYKHVCSNFATLGSLLKLAGLSCPSQLSDMLSMATPPSLVQLKSLPDEAPRGLWGVYLLVFEKPGCLPAIYVGSGTASQGGVRTRLLSHRSGNTAVPFGVQRAKDDGYTLTHTSLLISCLIPLPMHRPQLAEGSTEGLGFTPEQLEAIAEERRERGLVYQEKYRKEHPEYHKEYQKSLRANPTPEFRARNNRNNVKQQPGTKLRQQQAVANKTYYCPVCKVACRDHAGLVRHNNTPKHHKKTLMGDSDYICGPCDISFKYLSAYKIHCRSKGHLERTQY
;
A
#
# COMPACT_ATOMS: atom_id res chain seq x y z
N MET A 1 -45.64 3.60 -31.50
CA MET A 1 -45.31 2.20 -31.15
C MET A 1 -43.81 1.99 -31.37
N ALA A 2 -43.08 1.79 -30.25
CA ALA A 2 -41.74 1.17 -30.12
C ALA A 2 -40.54 1.81 -30.88
N PRO A 3 -39.29 1.54 -30.47
CA PRO A 3 -38.51 2.42 -29.59
C PRO A 3 -37.16 2.88 -30.20
N SER A 4 -36.53 3.89 -29.58
CA SER A 4 -35.21 4.40 -30.01
C SER A 4 -34.03 3.58 -29.45
N PRO A 5 -32.86 3.58 -30.12
CA PRO A 5 -31.73 2.72 -29.80
C PRO A 5 -30.75 3.43 -28.87
N PHE A 6 -30.80 3.15 -27.58
CA PHE A 6 -29.69 3.41 -26.65
C PHE A 6 -29.52 2.22 -25.71
N ALA A 7 -28.90 1.17 -26.25
CA ALA A 7 -28.39 0.05 -25.47
C ALA A 7 -26.90 -0.10 -25.77
N ALA A 8 -26.08 0.51 -24.92
CA ALA A 8 -24.71 0.10 -24.67
C ALA A 8 -24.42 0.29 -23.18
N MET A 9 -24.95 -0.64 -22.39
CA MET A 9 -24.51 -0.87 -21.02
C MET A 9 -23.04 -1.28 -21.03
N LEU A 10 -22.19 -0.51 -20.36
CA LEU A 10 -21.06 -1.08 -19.64
C LEU A 10 -21.07 -0.52 -18.21
N ALA A 11 -22.03 -1.00 -17.42
CA ALA A 11 -21.98 -0.86 -15.98
C ALA A 11 -20.98 -1.89 -15.46
N ILE A 12 -19.76 -1.45 -15.13
CA ILE A 12 -18.90 -2.25 -14.24
C ILE A 12 -19.47 -2.11 -12.83
N THR A 13 -20.44 -2.98 -12.52
CA THR A 13 -20.82 -3.30 -11.15
C THR A 13 -19.66 -4.05 -10.50
N GLY A 14 -18.75 -3.29 -9.89
CA GLY A 14 -17.78 -3.84 -8.95
C GLY A 14 -18.36 -3.75 -7.55
N VAL A 15 -18.72 -4.90 -6.96
CA VAL A 15 -18.89 -5.06 -5.52
C VAL A 15 -17.64 -4.49 -4.86
N VAL A 16 -17.78 -3.42 -4.06
CA VAL A 16 -16.66 -2.84 -3.32
C VAL A 16 -16.39 -3.74 -2.11
N PRO A 17 -15.25 -4.44 -2.04
CA PRO A 17 -14.84 -5.09 -0.80
C PRO A 17 -14.50 -3.98 0.19
N ALA A 18 -15.01 -4.08 1.42
CA ALA A 18 -14.70 -3.16 2.52
C ALA A 18 -13.18 -3.10 2.77
N ARG A 19 -12.52 -2.15 2.11
CA ARG A 19 -11.13 -1.72 2.31
C ARG A 19 -10.84 -0.56 1.37
N LEU A 20 -10.80 0.65 1.89
CA LEU A 20 -10.00 1.74 1.34
C LEU A 20 -9.77 2.77 2.45
N ALA A 21 -8.66 2.62 3.18
CA ALA A 21 -8.04 3.76 3.84
C ALA A 21 -7.44 4.65 2.73
N ASN A 22 -7.81 5.93 2.72
CA ASN A 22 -7.21 7.03 1.95
C ASN A 22 -7.47 7.09 0.44
N THR A 23 -8.57 6.54 -0.07
CA THR A 23 -8.95 6.75 -1.48
C THR A 23 -10.35 7.34 -1.59
N VAL A 24 -10.44 8.56 -2.12
CA VAL A 24 -11.69 9.18 -2.60
C VAL A 24 -11.80 8.92 -4.10
N CYS A 25 -12.96 8.39 -4.53
CA CYS A 25 -13.24 8.02 -5.92
C CYS A 25 -13.65 9.23 -6.78
N ILE A 26 -13.23 9.19 -8.06
CA ILE A 26 -13.64 10.10 -9.13
C ILE A 26 -15.08 9.78 -9.53
N VAL A 27 -15.93 10.81 -9.66
CA VAL A 27 -17.27 10.69 -10.26
C VAL A 27 -17.24 11.37 -11.63
N SER A 28 -17.51 10.60 -12.68
CA SER A 28 -17.72 11.11 -14.05
C SER A 28 -19.09 11.79 -14.12
N LEU A 29 -19.12 13.01 -14.66
CA LEU A 29 -20.33 13.80 -14.84
C LEU A 29 -21.11 13.27 -16.06
N SER A 30 -22.30 12.71 -15.85
CA SER A 30 -23.34 12.62 -16.89
C SER A 30 -24.21 13.88 -16.77
N PRO A 31 -24.76 14.44 -17.86
CA PRO A 31 -25.59 15.64 -17.82
C PRO A 31 -26.80 15.54 -16.88
N ASP A 32 -27.27 14.33 -16.53
CA ASP A 32 -28.58 14.17 -15.86
C ASP A 32 -28.55 13.47 -14.50
N THR A 33 -27.39 13.19 -13.87
CA THR A 33 -27.40 12.59 -12.52
C THR A 33 -26.09 12.74 -11.76
N LEU A 34 -26.14 13.43 -10.61
CA LEU A 34 -25.08 13.46 -9.60
C LEU A 34 -25.32 12.31 -8.60
N ARG A 35 -24.44 11.31 -8.55
CA ARG A 35 -24.47 10.23 -7.55
C ARG A 35 -23.27 10.37 -6.62
N ILE A 36 -23.50 10.35 -5.32
CA ILE A 36 -22.43 10.59 -4.35
C ILE A 36 -22.51 9.55 -3.20
N VAL A 37 -21.34 9.12 -2.72
CA VAL A 37 -21.11 8.07 -1.70
C VAL A 37 -20.12 8.59 -0.66
N LEU A 38 -20.43 8.45 0.64
CA LEU A 38 -19.61 8.98 1.75
C LEU A 38 -18.82 7.88 2.47
N VAL A 39 -17.55 8.16 2.80
CA VAL A 39 -16.68 7.28 3.60
C VAL A 39 -16.09 8.06 4.77
N VAL A 40 -16.35 7.60 6.00
CA VAL A 40 -15.77 8.16 7.24
C VAL A 40 -14.44 7.45 7.53
N LEU A 41 -13.34 8.21 7.61
CA LEU A 41 -12.04 7.72 8.07
C LEU A 41 -11.53 8.66 9.17
N GLY A 42 -11.14 8.07 10.31
CA GLY A 42 -10.51 8.66 11.51
C GLY A 42 -10.39 10.19 11.58
N PHE A 43 -10.98 10.78 12.62
CA PHE A 43 -10.93 12.21 13.00
C PHE A 43 -11.35 13.24 11.93
N CYS A 44 -11.73 12.82 10.71
CA CYS A 44 -12.12 13.71 9.63
C CYS A 44 -13.51 13.36 9.09
N ILE A 45 -14.44 14.30 9.22
CA ILE A 45 -15.72 14.28 8.50
C ILE A 45 -15.40 14.73 7.07
N VAL A 46 -15.55 13.83 6.09
CA VAL A 46 -15.37 14.13 4.66
C VAL A 46 -16.76 14.19 4.03
N LEU A 47 -17.19 15.40 3.66
CA LEU A 47 -18.46 15.63 2.97
C LEU A 47 -18.32 15.30 1.49
N ILE A 48 -18.84 14.14 1.11
CA ILE A 48 -19.08 13.74 -0.27
C ILE A 48 -20.51 13.20 -0.24
N ALA A 49 -21.44 13.90 -0.88
CA ALA A 49 -22.89 13.76 -0.73
C ALA A 49 -23.48 12.34 -0.78
N LEU A 50 -24.77 12.23 -0.49
CA LEU A 50 -25.53 10.98 -0.59
C LEU A 50 -26.90 11.30 -1.17
N ARG A 51 -27.47 10.37 -1.95
CA ARG A 51 -28.93 10.26 -2.04
C ARG A 51 -29.37 9.54 -0.77
N VAL A 52 -29.62 10.29 0.29
CA VAL A 52 -30.35 9.75 1.45
C VAL A 52 -31.81 9.67 1.04
N THR A 53 -32.38 8.48 0.90
CA THR A 53 -33.83 8.33 1.01
C THR A 53 -34.17 8.58 2.46
N LEU A 54 -34.38 9.86 2.77
CA LEU A 54 -34.84 10.32 4.05
C LEU A 54 -36.22 9.71 4.29
N GLU A 55 -36.36 8.88 5.32
CA GLU A 55 -37.69 8.53 5.79
C GLU A 55 -38.39 9.81 6.28
N GLN A 56 -39.71 9.82 6.11
CA GLN A 56 -40.67 10.89 6.45
C GLN A 56 -40.32 11.79 7.66
N PRO A 57 -39.79 11.29 8.80
CA PRO A 57 -39.44 12.14 9.95
C PRO A 57 -38.41 13.24 9.67
N ILE A 58 -37.51 13.09 8.69
CA ILE A 58 -36.47 14.10 8.44
C ILE A 58 -36.99 15.27 7.58
N LEU A 59 -37.90 15.01 6.65
CA LEU A 59 -38.53 16.05 5.83
C LEU A 59 -39.34 17.03 6.67
N SER A 60 -40.04 16.53 7.70
CA SER A 60 -40.80 17.35 8.65
C SER A 60 -39.93 18.29 9.48
N ILE A 61 -38.69 17.91 9.82
CA ILE A 61 -37.74 18.76 10.56
C ILE A 61 -37.16 19.86 9.65
N MET A 62 -37.03 19.58 8.35
CA MET A 62 -36.52 20.54 7.36
C MET A 62 -37.54 21.65 7.04
N GLU A 63 -38.84 21.38 7.21
CA GLU A 63 -39.94 22.28 6.86
C GLU A 63 -40.14 23.46 7.85
N GLN A 64 -39.48 23.45 9.01
CA GLN A 64 -39.72 24.40 10.12
C GLN A 64 -38.58 25.39 10.39
N ALA A 65 -37.60 25.58 9.49
CA ALA A 65 -36.40 26.38 9.78
C ALA A 65 -36.01 27.40 8.70
N ASP A 66 -35.63 28.60 9.14
CA ASP A 66 -35.14 29.70 8.29
C ASP A 66 -33.83 29.36 7.56
N ALA A 67 -33.67 29.90 6.33
CA ALA A 67 -32.68 29.51 5.33
C ALA A 67 -31.20 29.50 5.79
N SER A 68 -30.76 30.43 6.64
CA SER A 68 -29.37 30.47 7.13
C SER A 68 -29.06 29.39 8.18
N THR A 69 -30.10 28.87 8.85
CA THR A 69 -29.96 27.73 9.77
C THR A 69 -30.05 26.37 9.08
N HIS A 70 -30.47 26.33 7.80
CA HIS A 70 -30.78 25.10 7.09
C HIS A 70 -29.52 24.26 6.80
N LEU A 71 -28.47 24.83 6.20
CA LEU A 71 -27.26 24.07 5.83
C LEU A 71 -26.54 23.52 7.05
N THR A 72 -26.34 24.35 8.06
CA THR A 72 -25.70 23.94 9.31
C THR A 72 -26.49 22.79 9.95
N LYS A 73 -27.82 22.92 10.09
CA LYS A 73 -28.68 21.84 10.64
C LYS A 73 -28.63 20.56 9.80
N VAL A 74 -28.64 20.65 8.47
CA VAL A 74 -28.51 19.50 7.58
C VAL A 74 -27.16 18.81 7.75
N LEU A 75 -26.07 19.58 7.83
CA LEU A 75 -24.73 19.05 8.09
C LEU A 75 -24.66 18.37 9.46
N PHE A 76 -25.25 18.96 10.49
CA PHE A 76 -25.38 18.37 11.82
C PHE A 76 -26.11 17.03 11.77
N LEU A 77 -27.25 16.98 11.09
CA LEU A 77 -28.06 15.77 10.96
C LEU A 77 -27.32 14.68 10.19
N LEU A 78 -26.68 15.02 9.08
CA LEU A 78 -25.85 14.09 8.31
C LEU A 78 -24.70 13.56 9.16
N CYS A 79 -23.96 14.42 9.87
CA CYS A 79 -22.90 13.98 10.78
C CYS A 79 -23.44 13.02 11.85
N TRP A 80 -24.63 13.30 12.39
CA TRP A 80 -25.27 12.43 13.37
C TRP A 80 -25.67 11.07 12.79
N CYS A 81 -26.31 11.04 11.62
CA CYS A 81 -26.65 9.79 10.92
C CYS A 81 -25.40 8.95 10.64
N LEU A 82 -24.30 9.60 10.23
CA LEU A 82 -23.04 8.94 9.94
C LEU A 82 -22.35 8.36 11.18
N LEU A 83 -22.40 9.08 12.30
CA LEU A 83 -21.90 8.58 13.58
C LEU A 83 -22.71 7.39 14.08
N ASN A 84 -23.97 7.24 13.65
CA ASN A 84 -24.88 6.18 14.07
C ASN A 84 -25.11 5.10 12.99
N LEU A 85 -24.22 5.00 11.99
CA LEU A 85 -24.31 3.92 11.00
C LEU A 85 -24.15 2.55 11.68
N PRO A 86 -25.03 1.58 11.37
CA PRO A 86 -25.05 0.28 12.05
C PRO A 86 -23.83 -0.58 11.75
N ASP A 87 -23.17 -0.36 10.61
CA ASP A 87 -22.11 -1.24 10.10
C ASP A 87 -20.77 -1.07 10.83
N TYR A 88 -20.47 0.12 11.39
CA TYR A 88 -19.28 0.36 12.22
C TYR A 88 -19.27 1.74 12.89
N GLN A 89 -19.25 1.79 14.23
CA GLN A 89 -18.99 3.00 15.02
C GLN A 89 -17.77 2.76 15.93
N HIS A 90 -16.75 3.61 15.83
CA HIS A 90 -15.58 3.50 16.72
C HIS A 90 -16.00 3.77 18.19
N PRO A 91 -15.64 2.93 19.16
CA PRO A 91 -16.09 3.06 20.56
C PRO A 91 -15.82 4.44 21.18
N CYS A 92 -14.66 5.03 20.90
CA CYS A 92 -14.34 6.39 21.39
C CYS A 92 -15.31 7.46 20.87
N TYR A 93 -15.79 7.37 19.62
CA TYR A 93 -16.73 8.36 19.09
C TYR A 93 -18.13 8.18 19.68
N LYS A 94 -18.55 6.94 19.94
CA LYS A 94 -19.80 6.65 20.65
C LYS A 94 -19.81 7.25 22.06
N HIS A 95 -18.66 7.22 22.73
CA HIS A 95 -18.50 7.79 24.07
C HIS A 95 -18.53 9.34 24.04
N VAL A 96 -17.78 9.96 23.12
CA VAL A 96 -17.65 11.41 23.02
C VAL A 96 -18.89 12.10 22.44
N CYS A 97 -19.55 11.48 21.46
CA CYS A 97 -20.76 11.99 20.80
C CYS A 97 -21.98 11.16 21.22
N SER A 98 -22.29 11.15 22.51
CA SER A 98 -23.37 10.33 23.08
C SER A 98 -24.78 10.76 22.68
N ASN A 99 -24.97 12.02 22.29
CA ASN A 99 -26.26 12.55 21.82
C ASN A 99 -26.04 13.70 20.81
N PHE A 100 -27.12 14.05 20.10
CA PHE A 100 -27.12 15.07 19.05
C PHE A 100 -26.70 16.46 19.58
N ALA A 101 -27.09 16.81 20.81
CA ALA A 101 -26.75 18.10 21.41
C ALA A 101 -25.23 18.21 21.67
N THR A 102 -24.57 17.14 22.10
CA THR A 102 -23.11 17.10 22.30
C THR A 102 -22.37 17.32 20.97
N LEU A 103 -22.81 16.70 19.87
CA LEU A 103 -22.28 16.96 18.54
C LEU A 103 -22.46 18.44 18.14
N GLY A 104 -23.66 18.98 18.42
CA GLY A 104 -24.01 20.40 18.40
C GLY A 104 -22.91 21.31 18.95
N SER A 105 -22.58 21.08 20.21
CA SER A 105 -21.60 21.86 20.97
C SER A 105 -20.17 21.68 20.45
N LEU A 106 -19.79 20.46 20.05
CA LEU A 106 -18.45 20.16 19.54
C LEU A 106 -18.16 20.88 18.21
N LEU A 107 -19.12 20.89 17.28
CA LEU A 107 -18.94 21.57 16.00
C LEU A 107 -18.92 23.10 16.16
N LYS A 108 -19.69 23.65 17.10
CA LYS A 108 -19.60 25.07 17.48
C LYS A 108 -18.22 25.40 18.06
N LEU A 109 -17.71 24.56 18.96
CA LEU A 109 -16.39 24.73 19.58
C LEU A 109 -15.25 24.59 18.55
N ALA A 110 -15.42 23.73 17.55
CA ALA A 110 -14.44 23.52 16.50
C ALA A 110 -14.24 24.74 15.59
N GLY A 111 -15.17 25.70 15.59
CA GLY A 111 -15.04 26.94 14.81
C GLY A 111 -14.93 26.69 13.31
N LEU A 112 -15.75 25.79 12.77
CA LEU A 112 -15.77 25.47 11.35
C LEU A 112 -16.11 26.71 10.52
N SER A 113 -15.29 26.98 9.51
CA SER A 113 -15.47 28.05 8.53
C SER A 113 -15.69 27.45 7.15
N CYS A 114 -16.61 28.04 6.39
CA CYS A 114 -16.89 27.71 4.99
C CYS A 114 -16.92 29.01 4.16
N PRO A 115 -16.54 28.96 2.86
CA PRO A 115 -16.74 30.10 1.97
C PRO A 115 -18.22 30.46 1.90
N SER A 116 -18.57 31.74 2.01
CA SER A 116 -19.97 32.20 1.92
C SER A 116 -20.65 31.73 0.62
N GLN A 117 -19.92 31.83 -0.48
CA GLN A 117 -20.33 31.39 -1.82
C GLN A 117 -20.72 29.91 -1.87
N LEU A 118 -20.13 29.05 -1.01
CA LEU A 118 -20.47 27.64 -0.96
C LEU A 118 -21.88 27.42 -0.41
N SER A 119 -22.31 28.24 0.56
CA SER A 119 -23.66 28.18 1.10
C SER A 119 -24.71 28.51 0.04
N ASP A 120 -24.42 29.52 -0.79
CA ASP A 120 -25.27 29.91 -1.90
C ASP A 120 -25.37 28.78 -2.94
N MET A 121 -24.22 28.18 -3.31
CA MET A 121 -24.16 27.05 -4.25
C MET A 121 -24.92 25.83 -3.77
N LEU A 122 -24.86 25.50 -2.48
CA LEU A 122 -25.56 24.36 -1.89
C LEU A 122 -27.08 24.57 -1.81
N SER A 123 -27.53 25.82 -1.86
CA SER A 123 -28.94 26.18 -1.82
C SER A 123 -29.57 26.32 -3.22
N MET A 124 -28.78 26.11 -4.28
CA MET A 124 -29.26 26.18 -5.66
C MET A 124 -30.13 24.96 -6.02
N ALA A 125 -31.23 25.20 -6.72
CA ALA A 125 -32.11 24.12 -7.23
C ALA A 125 -31.44 23.27 -8.34
N THR A 126 -30.43 23.84 -9.01
CA THR A 126 -29.65 23.18 -10.05
C THR A 126 -28.19 23.07 -9.63
N PRO A 127 -27.47 21.99 -10.01
CA PRO A 127 -26.04 21.85 -9.70
C PRO A 127 -25.21 23.06 -10.15
N PRO A 128 -24.20 23.49 -9.37
CA PRO A 128 -23.36 24.62 -9.74
C PRO A 128 -22.53 24.29 -10.98
N SER A 129 -22.39 25.28 -11.87
CA SER A 129 -21.52 25.17 -13.04
C SER A 129 -20.04 25.12 -12.64
N LEU A 130 -19.19 24.64 -13.55
CA LEU A 130 -17.73 24.63 -13.34
C LEU A 130 -17.16 26.02 -13.07
N VAL A 131 -17.71 27.05 -13.72
CA VAL A 131 -17.28 28.44 -13.55
C VAL A 131 -17.59 28.93 -12.13
N GLN A 132 -18.78 28.59 -11.61
CA GLN A 132 -19.15 28.89 -10.23
C GLN A 132 -18.25 28.14 -9.24
N LEU A 133 -17.97 26.85 -9.48
CA LEU A 133 -17.05 26.10 -8.62
C LEU A 133 -15.64 26.72 -8.59
N LYS A 134 -15.15 27.22 -9.72
CA LYS A 134 -13.86 27.91 -9.82
C LYS A 134 -13.85 29.33 -9.26
N SER A 135 -15.01 29.91 -8.95
CA SER A 135 -15.08 31.22 -8.30
C SER A 135 -14.82 31.15 -6.80
N LEU A 136 -14.76 29.93 -6.22
CA LEU A 136 -14.41 29.74 -4.83
C LEU A 136 -12.95 30.14 -4.56
N PRO A 137 -12.61 30.55 -3.32
CA PRO A 137 -11.23 30.93 -2.99
C PRO A 137 -10.25 29.76 -3.21
N ASP A 138 -9.15 30.03 -3.92
CA ASP A 138 -8.06 29.07 -4.18
C ASP A 138 -6.97 29.09 -3.10
N GLU A 139 -7.08 30.00 -2.14
CA GLU A 139 -6.08 30.16 -1.09
C GLU A 139 -6.36 29.28 0.12
N ALA A 140 -5.31 28.58 0.57
CA ALA A 140 -5.34 27.81 1.81
C ALA A 140 -4.30 28.36 2.80
N PRO A 141 -4.75 29.00 3.90
CA PRO A 141 -3.87 29.41 4.99
C PRO A 141 -3.11 28.23 5.61
N ARG A 142 -1.97 28.52 6.26
CA ARG A 142 -1.19 27.52 7.02
C ARG A 142 -1.91 27.18 8.32
N GLY A 143 -1.64 25.98 8.84
CA GLY A 143 -2.13 25.55 10.15
C GLY A 143 -3.63 25.22 10.21
N LEU A 144 -4.31 25.14 9.05
CA LEU A 144 -5.71 24.74 8.97
C LEU A 144 -5.84 23.25 8.67
N TRP A 145 -6.81 22.61 9.34
CA TRP A 145 -7.44 21.42 8.83
C TRP A 145 -8.49 21.86 7.82
N GLY A 146 -8.71 21.08 6.78
CA GLY A 146 -9.83 21.36 5.90
C GLY A 146 -10.14 20.26 4.90
N VAL A 147 -11.37 20.33 4.41
CA VAL A 147 -11.86 19.62 3.23
C VAL A 147 -11.65 20.53 2.03
N TYR A 148 -11.03 20.00 0.99
CA TYR A 148 -10.70 20.72 -0.23
C TYR A 148 -11.24 20.02 -1.46
N LEU A 149 -11.40 20.80 -2.52
CA LEU A 149 -11.78 20.40 -3.85
C LEU A 149 -10.64 20.66 -4.83
N LEU A 150 -10.44 19.75 -5.78
CA LEU A 150 -9.53 19.88 -6.91
C LEU A 150 -10.34 19.75 -8.20
N VAL A 151 -10.08 20.65 -9.16
CA VAL A 151 -10.66 20.60 -10.50
C VAL A 151 -9.58 20.22 -11.49
N PHE A 152 -9.85 19.20 -12.29
CA PHE A 152 -8.99 18.71 -13.34
C PHE A 152 -9.64 18.89 -14.70
N GLU A 153 -8.89 19.41 -15.68
CA GLU A 153 -9.37 19.60 -17.04
C GLU A 153 -8.42 18.98 -18.06
N LYS A 154 -9.03 18.50 -19.14
CA LYS A 154 -8.36 17.94 -20.31
C LYS A 154 -9.12 18.40 -21.56
N PRO A 155 -8.45 18.97 -22.57
CA PRO A 155 -9.12 19.42 -23.79
C PRO A 155 -9.96 18.31 -24.44
N GLY A 156 -11.20 18.61 -24.79
CA GLY A 156 -12.13 17.65 -25.41
C GLY A 156 -12.69 16.58 -24.45
N CYS A 157 -12.42 16.66 -23.15
CA CYS A 157 -12.97 15.76 -22.15
C CYS A 157 -13.75 16.52 -21.07
N LEU A 158 -14.66 15.82 -20.39
CA LEU A 158 -15.36 16.39 -19.24
C LEU A 158 -14.39 16.64 -18.08
N PRO A 159 -14.57 17.73 -17.30
CA PRO A 159 -13.78 17.99 -16.11
C PRO A 159 -13.90 16.87 -15.08
N ALA A 160 -12.82 16.58 -14.39
CA ALA A 160 -12.79 15.65 -13.27
C ALA A 160 -12.66 16.42 -11.95
N ILE A 161 -13.42 16.00 -10.93
CA ILE A 161 -13.39 16.63 -9.60
C ILE A 161 -12.89 15.61 -8.60
N TYR A 162 -12.03 16.06 -7.69
CA TYR A 162 -11.58 15.29 -6.54
C TYR A 162 -11.82 16.08 -5.25
N VAL A 163 -12.39 15.44 -4.24
CA VAL A 163 -12.57 16.02 -2.90
C VAL A 163 -11.67 15.26 -1.93
N GLY A 164 -11.00 15.98 -1.03
CA GLY A 164 -10.16 15.34 -0.02
C GLY A 164 -10.09 16.16 1.26
N SER A 165 -9.36 15.64 2.24
CA SER A 165 -9.05 16.36 3.47
C SER A 165 -7.55 16.43 3.72
N GLY A 166 -7.12 17.42 4.51
CA GLY A 166 -5.73 17.63 4.87
C GLY A 166 -5.55 17.95 6.36
N THR A 167 -4.67 17.19 7.02
CA THR A 167 -4.44 17.22 8.48
C THR A 167 -2.95 17.37 8.85
N ALA A 168 -2.09 17.79 7.91
CA ALA A 168 -0.64 17.79 8.16
C ALA A 168 -0.28 18.70 9.35
N SER A 169 0.51 18.16 10.29
CA SER A 169 0.72 18.77 11.61
C SER A 169 1.32 20.18 11.61
N GLN A 170 2.14 20.50 10.59
CA GLN A 170 2.79 21.81 10.45
C GLN A 170 2.13 22.70 9.38
N GLY A 171 1.91 22.18 8.18
CA GLY A 171 1.40 22.99 7.06
C GLY A 171 -0.08 22.78 6.74
N GLY A 172 -0.77 21.91 7.47
CA GLY A 172 -2.20 21.67 7.34
C GLY A 172 -2.62 21.22 5.95
N VAL A 173 -3.81 21.66 5.55
CA VAL A 173 -4.39 21.41 4.23
C VAL A 173 -3.56 22.02 3.09
N ARG A 174 -2.87 23.15 3.33
CA ARG A 174 -1.99 23.79 2.33
C ARG A 174 -0.89 22.85 1.83
N THR A 175 -0.24 22.10 2.72
CA THR A 175 0.80 21.12 2.32
C THR A 175 0.24 20.07 1.36
N ARG A 176 -1.02 19.66 1.59
CA ARG A 176 -1.69 18.68 0.74
C ARG A 176 -2.03 19.26 -0.64
N LEU A 177 -2.51 20.50 -0.72
CA LEU A 177 -2.75 21.17 -2.00
C LEU A 177 -1.47 21.38 -2.80
N LEU A 178 -0.37 21.79 -2.14
CA LEU A 178 0.94 21.93 -2.79
C LEU A 178 1.48 20.60 -3.32
N SER A 179 1.22 19.50 -2.61
CA SER A 179 1.56 18.14 -3.05
C SER A 179 0.85 17.79 -4.37
N HIS A 180 -0.43 18.11 -4.47
CA HIS A 180 -1.21 17.88 -5.70
C HIS A 180 -0.70 18.73 -6.87
N ARG A 181 -0.28 19.97 -6.63
CA ARG A 181 0.28 20.85 -7.67
C ARG A 181 1.69 20.41 -8.13
N SER A 182 2.58 20.13 -7.18
CA SER A 182 3.99 19.83 -7.47
C SER A 182 4.23 18.41 -7.97
N GLY A 183 3.37 17.44 -7.64
CA GLY A 183 3.57 16.03 -8.01
C GLY A 183 4.73 15.34 -7.28
N ASN A 184 5.38 16.01 -6.33
CA ASN A 184 6.61 15.53 -5.67
C ASN A 184 6.35 14.58 -4.48
N THR A 185 5.09 14.27 -4.15
CA THR A 185 4.75 13.43 -3.00
C THR A 185 3.62 12.46 -3.34
N ALA A 186 3.38 11.48 -2.46
CA ALA A 186 2.31 10.50 -2.61
C ALA A 186 0.93 11.17 -2.71
N VAL A 187 0.37 11.19 -3.91
CA VAL A 187 -1.00 11.62 -4.19
C VAL A 187 -1.97 10.42 -4.13
N PRO A 188 -3.27 10.64 -3.87
CA PRO A 188 -4.29 9.60 -3.94
C PRO A 188 -4.31 8.93 -5.32
N PHE A 189 -4.62 7.64 -5.36
CA PHE A 189 -4.67 6.85 -6.60
C PHE A 189 -5.52 7.50 -7.70
N GLY A 190 -6.72 8.02 -7.35
CA GLY A 190 -7.57 8.71 -8.31
C GLY A 190 -6.92 9.96 -8.91
N VAL A 191 -6.23 10.76 -8.09
CA VAL A 191 -5.50 11.94 -8.57
C VAL A 191 -4.33 11.56 -9.47
N GLN A 192 -3.57 10.51 -9.09
CA GLN A 192 -2.47 10.01 -9.91
C GLN A 192 -2.99 9.55 -11.28
N ARG A 193 -4.04 8.72 -11.29
CA ARG A 193 -4.66 8.21 -12.51
C ARG A 193 -5.16 9.34 -13.41
N ALA A 194 -5.82 10.37 -12.86
CA ALA A 194 -6.29 11.50 -13.66
C ALA A 194 -5.11 12.21 -14.37
N LYS A 195 -3.98 12.41 -13.66
CA LYS A 195 -2.77 12.99 -14.24
C LYS A 195 -2.17 12.09 -15.32
N ASP A 196 -2.07 10.79 -15.07
CA ASP A 196 -1.56 9.80 -16.03
C ASP A 196 -2.45 9.76 -17.30
N ASP A 197 -3.75 9.96 -17.15
CA ASP A 197 -4.73 10.06 -18.23
C ASP A 197 -4.70 11.43 -18.97
N GLY A 198 -3.75 12.31 -18.63
CA GLY A 198 -3.52 13.59 -19.29
C GLY A 198 -4.38 14.75 -18.80
N TYR A 199 -5.02 14.63 -17.63
CA TYR A 199 -5.69 15.76 -17.00
C TYR A 199 -4.72 16.68 -16.28
N THR A 200 -5.02 17.98 -16.31
CA THR A 200 -4.26 19.04 -15.65
C THR A 200 -5.05 19.63 -14.50
N LEU A 201 -4.40 19.84 -13.34
CA LEU A 201 -5.03 20.49 -12.19
C LEU A 201 -5.16 21.99 -12.48
N THR A 202 -6.39 22.50 -12.58
CA THR A 202 -6.67 23.89 -12.99
C THR A 202 -7.16 24.77 -11.85
N HIS A 203 -7.77 24.19 -10.82
CA HIS A 203 -8.25 24.95 -9.66
C HIS A 203 -8.24 24.10 -8.39
N THR A 204 -7.98 24.74 -7.25
CA THR A 204 -8.17 24.14 -5.93
C THR A 204 -9.06 25.05 -5.08
N SER A 205 -9.76 24.51 -4.09
CA SER A 205 -10.50 25.36 -3.15
C SER A 205 -10.69 24.66 -1.81
N LEU A 206 -10.80 25.45 -0.73
CA LEU A 206 -11.23 24.97 0.58
C LEU A 206 -12.75 25.05 0.69
N LEU A 207 -13.40 23.92 0.96
CA LEU A 207 -14.84 23.85 1.18
C LEU A 207 -15.18 24.13 2.64
N ILE A 208 -14.45 23.50 3.55
CA ILE A 208 -14.63 23.63 5.01
C ILE A 208 -13.25 23.61 5.65
N SER A 209 -13.03 24.45 6.65
CA SER A 209 -11.78 24.48 7.39
C SER A 209 -11.96 24.86 8.86
N CYS A 210 -11.01 24.46 9.69
CA CYS A 210 -10.84 25.00 11.04
C CYS A 210 -9.36 24.97 11.44
N LEU A 211 -9.03 25.64 12.53
CA LEU A 211 -7.67 25.65 13.07
C LEU A 211 -7.29 24.24 13.56
N ILE A 212 -6.10 23.78 13.19
CA ILE A 212 -5.54 22.60 13.82
C ILE A 212 -5.19 22.98 15.26
N PRO A 213 -5.66 22.24 16.28
CA PRO A 213 -5.32 22.53 17.66
C PRO A 213 -3.80 22.53 17.84
N LEU A 214 -3.32 23.45 18.68
CA LEU A 214 -1.91 23.52 19.08
C LEU A 214 -1.46 22.15 19.61
N PRO A 215 -0.18 21.77 19.46
CA PRO A 215 0.32 20.47 19.94
C PRO A 215 -0.06 20.14 21.40
N MET A 216 -0.12 21.15 22.26
CA MET A 216 -0.53 21.03 23.67
C MET A 216 -2.03 20.76 23.88
N HIS A 217 -2.88 21.07 22.91
CA HIS A 217 -4.33 20.83 22.93
C HIS A 217 -4.74 19.63 22.07
N ARG A 218 -3.78 18.96 21.43
CA ARG A 218 -4.06 17.72 20.69
C ARG A 218 -4.24 16.61 21.72
N PRO A 219 -5.23 15.72 21.55
CA PRO A 219 -5.28 14.48 22.32
C PRO A 219 -3.96 13.74 22.10
N GLN A 220 -3.09 13.74 23.10
CA GLN A 220 -1.94 12.88 23.11
C GLN A 220 -2.47 11.52 23.51
N LEU A 221 -2.39 10.55 22.61
CA LEU A 221 -2.31 9.16 23.05
C LEU A 221 -0.95 9.07 23.73
N ALA A 222 -0.89 9.46 25.00
CA ALA A 222 0.25 9.11 25.82
C ALA A 222 0.34 7.59 25.74
N GLU A 223 1.49 7.07 25.32
CA GLU A 223 1.82 5.69 25.61
C GLU A 223 1.72 5.52 27.13
N GLY A 224 0.57 5.01 27.59
CA GLY A 224 0.35 4.65 28.99
C GLY A 224 -0.59 5.49 29.86
N SER A 225 -1.24 6.57 29.41
CA SER A 225 -2.23 7.28 30.27
C SER A 225 -3.67 7.16 29.73
N THR A 226 -4.47 6.34 30.40
CA THR A 226 -5.90 6.09 30.14
C THR A 226 -6.82 7.06 30.86
N GLU A 227 -6.25 8.04 31.57
CA GLU A 227 -7.01 8.98 32.38
C GLU A 227 -7.78 9.95 31.48
N GLY A 228 -9.10 9.72 31.39
CA GLY A 228 -10.05 10.62 30.71
C GLY A 228 -11.06 9.93 29.81
N LEU A 229 -10.82 8.69 29.37
CA LEU A 229 -11.73 7.96 28.47
C LEU A 229 -12.44 6.76 29.10
N GLY A 230 -12.18 6.47 30.38
CA GLY A 230 -12.90 5.43 31.14
C GLY A 230 -12.69 3.99 30.64
N PHE A 231 -11.72 3.75 29.76
CA PHE A 231 -11.39 2.39 29.33
C PHE A 231 -10.58 1.69 30.41
N THR A 232 -11.00 0.47 30.77
CA THR A 232 -10.18 -0.38 31.64
C THR A 232 -8.96 -0.91 30.87
N PRO A 233 -7.86 -1.27 31.56
CA PRO A 233 -6.70 -1.87 30.93
C PRO A 233 -7.04 -3.08 30.04
N GLU A 234 -7.99 -3.91 30.49
CA GLU A 234 -8.45 -5.11 29.78
C GLU A 234 -9.15 -4.76 28.47
N GLN A 235 -9.94 -3.67 28.44
CA GLN A 235 -10.61 -3.21 27.23
C GLN A 235 -9.61 -2.70 26.19
N LEU A 236 -8.52 -2.06 26.63
CA LEU A 236 -7.48 -1.58 25.72
C LEU A 236 -6.68 -2.73 25.13
N GLU A 237 -6.39 -3.74 25.93
CA GLU A 237 -5.73 -4.95 25.46
C GLU A 237 -6.62 -5.70 24.46
N ALA A 238 -7.92 -5.84 24.74
CA ALA A 238 -8.88 -6.44 23.80
C ALA A 238 -8.95 -5.68 22.47
N ILE A 239 -8.98 -4.34 22.49
CA ILE A 239 -8.96 -3.52 21.27
C ILE A 239 -7.64 -3.68 20.51
N ALA A 240 -6.51 -3.75 21.23
CA ALA A 240 -5.20 -3.96 20.62
C ALA A 240 -5.08 -5.35 19.98
N GLU A 241 -5.63 -6.38 20.62
CA GLU A 241 -5.71 -7.75 20.09
C GLU A 241 -6.57 -7.81 18.83
N GLU A 242 -7.79 -7.26 18.88
CA GLU A 242 -8.71 -7.22 17.74
C GLU A 242 -8.07 -6.52 16.52
N ARG A 243 -7.35 -5.40 16.75
CA ARG A 243 -6.60 -4.71 15.70
C ARG A 243 -5.50 -5.58 15.11
N ARG A 244 -4.82 -6.38 15.93
CA ARG A 244 -3.73 -7.27 15.51
C ARG A 244 -4.27 -8.43 14.69
N GLU A 245 -5.31 -9.10 15.17
CA GLU A 245 -6.00 -10.18 14.44
C GLU A 245 -6.52 -9.70 13.09
N ARG A 246 -7.20 -8.55 13.07
CA ARG A 246 -7.68 -7.95 11.82
C ARG A 246 -6.54 -7.59 10.87
N GLY A 247 -5.41 -7.13 11.40
CA GLY A 247 -4.19 -6.88 10.64
C GLY A 247 -3.62 -8.16 10.00
N LEU A 248 -3.63 -9.29 10.72
CA LEU A 248 -3.18 -10.59 10.21
C LEU A 248 -4.09 -11.11 9.10
N VAL A 249 -5.42 -11.09 9.32
CA VAL A 249 -6.42 -11.43 8.29
C VAL A 249 -6.24 -10.53 7.06
N TYR A 250 -5.92 -9.26 7.28
CA TYR A 250 -5.62 -8.33 6.20
C TYR A 250 -4.42 -8.72 5.37
N GLN A 251 -3.30 -8.94 6.03
CA GLN A 251 -2.05 -9.27 5.34
C GLN A 251 -2.19 -10.60 4.60
N GLU A 252 -2.89 -11.58 5.16
CA GLU A 252 -3.11 -12.86 4.49
C GLU A 252 -3.98 -12.71 3.24
N LYS A 253 -5.10 -11.99 3.33
CA LYS A 253 -5.97 -11.72 2.18
C LYS A 253 -5.21 -11.00 1.07
N TYR A 254 -4.49 -9.93 1.41
CA TYR A 254 -3.69 -9.16 0.46
C TYR A 254 -2.61 -10.01 -0.23
N ARG A 255 -1.94 -10.89 0.53
CA ARG A 255 -0.95 -11.82 -0.02
C ARG A 255 -1.55 -12.80 -1.03
N LYS A 256 -2.81 -13.23 -0.82
CA LYS A 256 -3.53 -14.13 -1.74
C LYS A 256 -4.00 -13.41 -3.00
N GLU A 257 -4.51 -12.18 -2.86
CA GLU A 257 -5.04 -11.38 -3.97
C GLU A 257 -3.94 -10.78 -4.86
N HIS A 258 -2.74 -10.54 -4.31
CA HIS A 258 -1.61 -9.93 -5.03
C HIS A 258 -0.35 -10.82 -5.06
N PRO A 259 -0.41 -12.01 -5.67
CA PRO A 259 0.72 -12.95 -5.67
C PRO A 259 1.92 -12.42 -6.46
N GLU A 260 1.69 -11.66 -7.53
CA GLU A 260 2.75 -11.09 -8.39
C GLU A 260 3.56 -10.03 -7.65
N TYR A 261 2.88 -9.07 -7.01
CA TYR A 261 3.51 -8.08 -6.15
C TYR A 261 4.39 -8.73 -5.08
N HIS A 262 3.88 -9.78 -4.42
CA HIS A 262 4.66 -10.45 -3.39
C HIS A 262 5.90 -11.16 -3.94
N LYS A 263 5.79 -11.80 -5.12
CA LYS A 263 6.94 -12.40 -5.81
C LYS A 263 7.99 -11.35 -6.16
N GLU A 264 7.58 -10.21 -6.69
CA GLU A 264 8.47 -9.12 -7.09
C GLU A 264 9.13 -8.44 -5.90
N TYR A 265 8.37 -8.19 -4.83
CA TYR A 265 8.90 -7.71 -3.56
C TYR A 265 9.92 -8.68 -2.94
N GLN A 266 9.68 -10.00 -3.02
CA GLN A 266 10.67 -10.97 -2.57
C GLN A 266 11.93 -10.99 -3.46
N LYS A 267 11.79 -10.81 -4.78
CA LYS A 267 12.94 -10.68 -5.68
C LYS A 267 13.76 -9.44 -5.35
N SER A 268 13.12 -8.29 -5.14
CA SER A 268 13.81 -7.04 -4.79
C SER A 268 14.53 -7.15 -3.44
N LEU A 269 13.93 -7.79 -2.43
CA LEU A 269 14.58 -8.07 -1.15
C LEU A 269 15.76 -9.03 -1.27
N ARG A 270 15.78 -9.95 -2.24
CA ARG A 270 16.93 -10.82 -2.49
C ARG A 270 18.05 -10.08 -3.22
N ALA A 271 17.69 -9.19 -4.16
CA ALA A 271 18.64 -8.36 -4.89
C ALA A 271 19.31 -7.33 -3.97
N ASN A 272 18.53 -6.67 -3.12
CA ASN A 272 18.99 -5.64 -2.18
C ASN A 272 18.49 -5.97 -0.75
N PRO A 273 19.19 -6.86 -0.03
CA PRO A 273 18.72 -7.37 1.26
C PRO A 273 18.88 -6.37 2.40
N THR A 274 17.77 -6.08 3.08
CA THR A 274 17.77 -5.25 4.29
C THR A 274 18.44 -5.98 5.48
N PRO A 275 18.92 -5.27 6.52
CA PRO A 275 19.46 -5.88 7.73
C PRO A 275 18.49 -6.87 8.40
N GLU A 276 17.21 -6.54 8.46
CA GLU A 276 16.16 -7.35 9.08
C GLU A 276 15.91 -8.63 8.27
N PHE A 277 15.92 -8.51 6.94
CA PHE A 277 15.79 -9.66 6.04
C PHE A 277 16.94 -10.66 6.25
N ARG A 278 18.17 -10.16 6.37
CA ARG A 278 19.36 -10.98 6.66
C ARG A 278 19.26 -11.66 8.02
N ALA A 279 18.87 -10.93 9.07
CA ALA A 279 18.70 -11.49 10.40
C ALA A 279 17.66 -12.62 10.43
N ARG A 280 16.51 -12.42 9.77
CA ARG A 280 15.47 -13.45 9.63
C ARG A 280 15.98 -14.67 8.87
N ASN A 281 16.67 -14.47 7.76
CA ASN A 281 17.18 -15.58 6.95
C ASN A 281 18.25 -16.39 7.71
N ASN A 282 19.11 -15.71 8.47
CA ASN A 282 20.09 -16.37 9.33
C ASN A 282 19.41 -17.23 10.41
N ARG A 283 18.38 -16.73 11.08
CA ARG A 283 17.60 -17.54 12.05
C ARG A 283 17.01 -18.80 11.41
N ASN A 284 16.44 -18.66 10.22
CA ASN A 284 15.89 -19.81 9.48
C ASN A 284 16.98 -20.81 9.07
N ASN A 285 18.13 -20.33 8.60
CA ASN A 285 19.26 -21.17 8.22
C ASN A 285 19.80 -21.94 9.43
N VAL A 286 19.96 -21.29 10.58
CA VAL A 286 20.39 -21.94 11.83
C VAL A 286 19.40 -23.03 12.23
N LYS A 287 18.09 -22.75 12.16
CA LYS A 287 17.04 -23.74 12.44
C LYS A 287 17.08 -24.95 11.48
N GLN A 288 17.36 -24.72 10.20
CA GLN A 288 17.35 -25.77 9.17
C GLN A 288 18.66 -26.55 9.03
N GLN A 289 19.77 -26.01 9.54
CA GLN A 289 21.11 -26.60 9.36
C GLN A 289 21.24 -28.02 9.93
N PRO A 290 20.78 -28.34 11.16
CA PRO A 290 20.96 -29.68 11.74
C PRO A 290 20.28 -30.78 10.91
N GLY A 291 19.02 -30.57 10.53
CA GLY A 291 18.28 -31.53 9.70
C GLY A 291 18.89 -31.69 8.31
N THR A 292 19.47 -30.62 7.74
CA THR A 292 20.17 -30.70 6.45
C THR A 292 21.45 -31.50 6.55
N LYS A 293 22.25 -31.31 7.62
CA LYS A 293 23.45 -32.10 7.86
C LYS A 293 23.15 -33.59 8.04
N LEU A 294 22.11 -33.92 8.79
CA LEU A 294 21.70 -35.32 9.01
C LEU A 294 21.34 -36.02 7.69
N ARG A 295 20.52 -35.37 6.84
CA ARG A 295 20.16 -35.91 5.52
C ARG A 295 21.37 -36.10 4.61
N GLN A 296 22.32 -35.16 4.64
CA GLN A 296 23.55 -35.26 3.87
C GLN A 296 24.42 -36.42 4.34
N GLN A 297 24.55 -36.64 5.65
CA GLN A 297 25.29 -37.78 6.21
C GLN A 297 24.64 -39.11 5.83
N GLN A 298 23.32 -39.21 5.93
CA GLN A 298 22.56 -40.39 5.50
C GLN A 298 22.75 -40.67 4.02
N ALA A 299 22.72 -39.65 3.15
CA ALA A 299 22.97 -39.81 1.71
C ALA A 299 24.38 -40.34 1.40
N VAL A 300 25.40 -39.90 2.15
CA VAL A 300 26.77 -40.44 2.01
C VAL A 300 26.83 -41.89 2.48
N ALA A 301 26.26 -42.20 3.66
CA ALA A 301 26.26 -43.55 4.22
C ALA A 301 25.54 -44.54 3.28
N ASN A 302 24.39 -44.13 2.74
CA ASN A 302 23.59 -44.93 1.82
C ASN A 302 24.11 -44.90 0.37
N LYS A 303 25.22 -44.18 0.10
CA LYS A 303 25.78 -43.98 -1.25
C LYS A 303 24.74 -43.51 -2.28
N THR A 304 23.77 -42.69 -1.85
CA THR A 304 22.68 -42.19 -2.71
C THR A 304 23.21 -41.40 -3.90
N TYR A 305 24.27 -40.61 -3.71
CA TYR A 305 24.96 -39.88 -4.77
C TYR A 305 26.38 -40.40 -4.91
N TYR A 306 26.56 -41.45 -5.69
CA TYR A 306 27.84 -42.18 -5.77
C TYR A 306 28.47 -42.11 -7.16
N CYS A 307 29.78 -41.88 -7.19
CA CYS A 307 30.59 -41.95 -8.40
C CYS A 307 31.27 -43.33 -8.49
N PRO A 308 30.93 -44.17 -9.50
CA PRO A 308 31.52 -45.49 -9.64
C PRO A 308 33.00 -45.46 -10.07
N VAL A 309 33.42 -44.49 -10.88
CA VAL A 309 34.80 -44.35 -11.38
C VAL A 309 35.76 -44.02 -10.25
N CYS A 310 35.43 -43.02 -9.44
CA CYS A 310 36.28 -42.58 -8.34
C CYS A 310 35.99 -43.30 -7.03
N LYS A 311 34.91 -44.10 -6.95
CA LYS A 311 34.41 -44.77 -5.75
C LYS A 311 34.11 -43.82 -4.57
N VAL A 312 33.67 -42.60 -4.88
CA VAL A 312 33.37 -41.55 -3.88
C VAL A 312 31.86 -41.38 -3.74
N ALA A 313 31.37 -41.38 -2.50
CA ALA A 313 30.00 -40.96 -2.18
C ALA A 313 29.98 -39.47 -1.86
N CYS A 314 29.10 -38.73 -2.53
CA CYS A 314 28.90 -37.30 -2.37
C CYS A 314 27.71 -37.01 -1.44
N ARG A 315 27.76 -35.86 -0.77
CA ARG A 315 26.73 -35.43 0.20
C ARG A 315 25.39 -35.02 -0.42
N ASP A 316 25.41 -34.65 -1.69
CA ASP A 316 24.26 -34.17 -2.47
C ASP A 316 24.52 -34.38 -3.97
N HIS A 317 23.45 -34.29 -4.77
CA HIS A 317 23.53 -34.42 -6.23
C HIS A 317 24.45 -33.35 -6.85
N ALA A 318 24.38 -32.10 -6.39
CA ALA A 318 25.21 -31.02 -6.90
C ALA A 318 26.71 -31.27 -6.67
N GLY A 319 27.05 -31.91 -5.55
CA GLY A 319 28.40 -32.37 -5.24
C GLY A 319 28.89 -33.44 -6.19
N LEU A 320 28.02 -34.38 -6.58
CA LEU A 320 28.35 -35.41 -7.59
C LEU A 320 28.58 -34.79 -8.97
N VAL A 321 27.69 -33.90 -9.42
CA VAL A 321 27.86 -33.18 -10.69
C VAL A 321 29.18 -32.41 -10.71
N ARG A 322 29.50 -31.69 -9.62
CA ARG A 322 30.77 -30.96 -9.50
C ARG A 322 31.97 -31.90 -9.51
N HIS A 323 31.87 -33.03 -8.81
CA HIS A 323 32.91 -34.06 -8.78
C HIS A 323 33.20 -34.58 -10.19
N ASN A 324 32.16 -34.92 -10.95
CA ASN A 324 32.28 -35.44 -12.31
C ASN A 324 32.94 -34.43 -13.26
N ASN A 325 32.67 -33.14 -13.10
CA ASN A 325 33.28 -32.09 -13.90
C ASN A 325 34.73 -31.73 -13.48
N THR A 326 35.30 -32.37 -12.46
CA THR A 326 36.68 -32.07 -12.06
C THR A 326 37.70 -32.68 -13.04
N PRO A 327 38.82 -31.99 -13.33
CA PRO A 327 39.89 -32.55 -14.15
C PRO A 327 40.45 -33.87 -13.62
N LYS A 328 40.39 -34.08 -12.30
CA LYS A 328 40.80 -35.34 -11.65
C LYS A 328 39.87 -36.49 -12.03
N HIS A 329 38.55 -36.26 -12.02
CA HIS A 329 37.58 -37.25 -12.46
C HIS A 329 37.78 -37.56 -13.94
N HIS A 330 37.90 -36.55 -14.81
CA HIS A 330 38.17 -36.76 -16.24
C HIS A 330 39.46 -37.55 -16.50
N LYS A 331 40.56 -37.25 -15.79
CA LYS A 331 41.80 -38.06 -15.88
C LYS A 331 41.53 -39.51 -15.54
N LYS A 332 40.84 -39.76 -14.42
CA LYS A 332 40.58 -41.12 -13.94
C LYS A 332 39.65 -41.90 -14.88
N THR A 333 38.71 -41.23 -15.54
CA THR A 333 37.86 -41.85 -16.57
C THR A 333 38.65 -42.19 -17.85
N LEU A 334 39.61 -41.34 -18.26
CA LEU A 334 40.39 -41.54 -19.49
C LEU A 334 41.56 -42.51 -19.34
N MET A 335 42.29 -42.41 -18.23
CA MET A 335 43.57 -43.10 -18.03
C MET A 335 43.56 -44.07 -16.83
N GLY A 336 42.45 -44.17 -16.10
CA GLY A 336 42.40 -44.92 -14.83
C GLY A 336 43.31 -44.28 -13.76
N ASP A 337 43.94 -45.13 -12.95
CA ASP A 337 44.89 -44.71 -11.91
C ASP A 337 46.34 -44.61 -12.41
N SER A 338 46.55 -44.57 -13.74
CA SER A 338 47.89 -44.48 -14.31
C SER A 338 48.52 -43.08 -14.19
N ASP A 339 49.84 -43.08 -14.06
CA ASP A 339 50.68 -41.88 -14.10
C ASP A 339 51.04 -41.52 -15.55
N TYR A 340 51.41 -40.26 -15.78
CA TYR A 340 51.88 -39.79 -17.08
C TYR A 340 53.33 -40.22 -17.25
N ILE A 341 53.61 -41.17 -18.15
CA ILE A 341 54.95 -41.71 -18.37
C ILE A 341 55.59 -41.04 -19.59
N CYS A 342 56.85 -40.62 -19.44
CA CYS A 342 57.66 -40.12 -20.54
C CYS A 342 58.53 -41.25 -21.10
N GLY A 343 58.11 -41.84 -22.23
CA GLY A 343 58.82 -42.98 -22.85
C GLY A 343 60.33 -42.75 -23.08
N PRO A 344 60.77 -41.60 -23.66
CA PRO A 344 62.19 -41.34 -23.91
C PRO A 344 63.06 -41.18 -22.65
N CYS A 345 62.45 -40.82 -21.52
CA CYS A 345 63.18 -40.60 -20.27
C CYS A 345 62.91 -41.69 -19.22
N ASP A 346 61.93 -42.55 -19.46
CA ASP A 346 61.36 -43.53 -18.53
C ASP A 346 61.04 -42.94 -17.13
N ILE A 347 60.50 -41.71 -17.10
CA ILE A 347 60.10 -41.03 -15.86
C ILE A 347 58.58 -40.92 -15.82
N SER A 348 57.99 -41.27 -14.68
CA SER A 348 56.56 -41.12 -14.42
C SER A 348 56.24 -39.83 -13.65
N PHE A 349 55.08 -39.25 -13.98
CA PHE A 349 54.59 -38.02 -13.39
C PHE A 349 53.14 -38.18 -12.94
N LYS A 350 52.86 -37.82 -11.68
CA LYS A 350 51.50 -37.89 -11.12
C LYS A 350 50.53 -36.89 -11.74
N TYR A 351 51.04 -35.72 -12.15
CA TYR A 351 50.26 -34.58 -12.65
C TYR A 351 50.62 -34.22 -14.08
N LEU A 352 49.60 -33.86 -14.88
CA LEU A 352 49.78 -33.46 -16.28
C LEU A 352 50.66 -32.22 -16.44
N SER A 353 50.57 -31.27 -15.50
CA SER A 353 51.41 -30.07 -15.50
C SER A 353 52.89 -30.40 -15.35
N ALA A 354 53.23 -31.30 -14.43
CA ALA A 354 54.61 -31.75 -14.20
C ALA A 354 55.16 -32.50 -15.43
N TYR A 355 54.36 -33.39 -16.03
CA TYR A 355 54.69 -34.05 -17.29
C TYR A 355 54.95 -33.06 -18.42
N LYS A 356 54.04 -32.08 -18.62
CA LYS A 356 54.20 -31.04 -19.65
C LYS A 356 55.43 -30.16 -19.44
N ILE A 357 55.77 -29.83 -18.20
CA ILE A 357 57.00 -29.08 -17.88
C ILE A 357 58.23 -29.92 -18.19
N HIS A 358 58.23 -31.20 -17.81
CA HIS A 358 59.31 -32.13 -18.14
C HIS A 358 59.52 -32.25 -19.65
N CYS A 359 58.46 -32.44 -20.43
CA CYS A 359 58.54 -32.52 -21.90
C CYS A 359 59.06 -31.25 -22.57
N ARG A 360 59.06 -30.12 -21.87
CA ARG A 360 59.62 -28.84 -22.35
C ARG A 360 61.00 -28.53 -21.79
N SER A 361 61.52 -29.36 -20.89
CA SER A 361 62.82 -29.16 -20.27
C SER A 361 63.95 -29.46 -21.25
N LYS A 362 65.05 -28.71 -21.16
CA LYS A 362 66.22 -28.87 -22.03
C LYS A 362 66.73 -30.32 -22.05
N GLY A 363 66.82 -30.94 -20.88
CA GLY A 363 67.28 -32.34 -20.75
C GLY A 363 66.35 -33.39 -21.36
N HIS A 364 65.05 -33.10 -21.53
CA HIS A 364 64.14 -33.99 -22.28
C HIS A 364 64.31 -33.81 -23.80
N LEU A 365 64.47 -32.57 -24.26
CA LEU A 365 64.66 -32.27 -25.68
C LEU A 365 65.98 -32.85 -26.21
N GLU A 366 67.06 -32.78 -25.44
CA GLU A 366 68.35 -33.38 -25.82
C GLU A 366 68.28 -34.91 -25.96
N ARG A 367 67.45 -35.59 -25.15
CA ARG A 367 67.28 -37.06 -25.20
C ARG A 367 66.34 -37.54 -26.30
N THR A 368 65.55 -36.66 -26.90
CA THR A 368 64.61 -37.00 -27.98
C THR A 368 65.14 -36.62 -29.37
N GLN A 369 66.33 -36.01 -29.45
CA GLN A 369 67.00 -35.61 -30.69
C GLN A 369 68.00 -36.63 -31.24
N TYR A 370 68.12 -37.79 -30.59
CA TYR A 370 68.82 -38.99 -31.06
C TYR A 370 67.80 -40.13 -31.14
#